data_AF-A0A951AR14-F1
#
_entry.id   AF-A0A951AR14-F1
#
_cell.length_a   1.000
_cell.length_b   1.000
_cell.length_c   1.000
_cell.angle_alpha   90.00
_cell.angle_beta   90.00
_cell.angle_gamma   90.00
#
_symmetry.space_group_name_H-M   'P 1'
#
loop_
_entity.id
_entity.type
_entity.pdbx_description
1 polymer ?
#
loop_
_entity_poly.entity_id
_entity_poly.type
_entity_poly.pdbx_seq_one_letter_code
_entity_poly.pdbx_strand_id
1 'polypeptide(L)' 'MNNSDIIPPSIAGSLAEIERSVQRFRSWYSLGADPERLLTDEIITMRFELIRLWSEISSEKKLRIDR' A
#
# COMPACT_ATOMS: atom_id res chain seq x y z
N MET A 1 -10.40 -26.69 -6.99
CA MET A 1 -10.89 -25.30 -6.81
C MET A 1 -9.67 -24.48 -6.44
N ASN A 2 -9.12 -23.73 -7.40
CA ASN A 2 -7.97 -22.86 -7.14
C ASN A 2 -8.50 -21.62 -6.41
N ASN A 3 -8.07 -21.41 -5.17
CA ASN A 3 -8.31 -20.19 -4.40
C ASN A 3 -7.46 -19.04 -4.97
N SER A 4 -7.73 -18.66 -6.22
CA SER A 4 -7.01 -17.58 -6.92
C SER A 4 -7.54 -16.19 -6.58
N ASP A 5 -8.67 -16.10 -5.87
CA ASP A 5 -9.34 -14.84 -5.53
C ASP A 5 -9.06 -14.35 -4.10
N ILE A 6 -8.28 -15.10 -3.32
CA ILE A 6 -7.96 -14.72 -1.93
C ILE A 6 -6.73 -13.82 -1.95
N ILE A 7 -6.96 -12.52 -1.72
CA ILE A 7 -5.88 -11.56 -1.47
C ILE A 7 -5.11 -11.99 -0.21
N PRO A 8 -3.78 -12.17 -0.28
CA PRO A 8 -2.96 -12.46 0.88
C PRO A 8 -3.18 -11.43 2.01
N PRO A 9 -3.27 -11.85 3.28
CA PRO A 9 -3.52 -10.94 4.40
C PRO A 9 -2.51 -9.77 4.51
N SER A 10 -1.27 -10.02 4.11
CA SER A 10 -0.19 -9.04 3.99
C SER A 10 -0.48 -7.97 2.95
N ILE A 11 -0.96 -8.37 1.77
CA ILE A 11 -1.38 -7.47 0.68
C ILE A 11 -2.60 -6.66 1.09
N ALA A 12 -3.59 -7.30 1.71
CA ALA A 12 -4.77 -6.62 2.25
C ALA A 12 -4.39 -5.56 3.31
N GLY A 13 -3.40 -5.87 4.16
CA GLY A 13 -2.87 -4.93 5.15
C GLY A 13 -2.23 -3.68 4.54
N SER A 14 -1.39 -3.87 3.51
CA SER A 14 -0.76 -2.76 2.78
C SER A 14 -1.78 -1.88 2.06
N LEU A 15 -2.77 -2.48 1.40
CA LEU A 15 -3.83 -1.73 0.73
C LEU A 15 -4.66 -0.89 1.71
N ALA A 16 -4.98 -1.44 2.88
CA ALA A 16 -5.68 -0.71 3.92
C ALA A 16 -4.86 0.48 4.46
N GLU A 17 -3.53 0.36 4.58
CA GLU A 17 -2.69 1.48 5.03
C GLU A 17 -2.56 2.58 3.97
N ILE A 18 -2.49 2.22 2.68
CA ILE A 18 -2.57 3.17 1.57
C ILE A 18 -3.91 3.92 1.60
N GLU A 19 -5.02 3.21 1.82
CA GLU A 19 -6.34 3.85 1.91
C GLU A 19 -6.44 4.83 3.09
N ARG A 20 -5.93 4.44 4.27
CA ARG A 20 -5.87 5.33 5.44
C ARG A 20 -5.00 6.56 5.17
N SER A 21 -3.86 6.38 4.53
CA SER A 21 -2.95 7.46 4.15
C SER A 21 -3.64 8.51 3.26
N VAL A 22 -4.40 8.05 2.25
CA VAL A 22 -5.19 8.93 1.38
C VAL A 22 -6.30 9.65 2.16
N GLN A 23 -6.99 8.97 3.08
CA GLN A 23 -8.04 9.57 3.90
C GLN A 23 -7.49 10.63 4.86
N ARG A 24 -6.34 10.37 5.49
CA ARG A 24 -5.63 11.34 6.33
C ARG A 24 -5.29 12.58 5.51
N PHE A 25 -4.62 12.43 4.37
CA PHE A 25 -4.28 13.55 3.48
C PHE A 25 -5.50 14.42 3.16
N ARG A 26 -6.61 13.80 2.73
CA ARG A 26 -7.86 14.53 2.40
C ARG A 26 -8.40 15.32 3.59
N SER A 27 -8.37 14.72 4.78
CA SER A 27 -8.85 15.36 6.02
C SER A 27 -7.99 16.56 6.38
N TRP A 28 -6.67 16.42 6.36
CA TRP A 28 -5.75 17.52 6.66
C TRP A 28 -5.82 18.65 5.64
N TYR A 29 -5.93 18.32 4.35
CA TYR A 29 -6.09 19.30 3.29
C TYR A 29 -7.37 20.13 3.49
N SER A 30 -8.47 19.49 3.91
CA SER A 30 -9.73 20.19 4.22
C SER A 30 -9.66 21.12 5.43
N LEU A 31 -8.71 20.88 6.35
CA LEU A 31 -8.52 21.65 7.57
C LEU A 31 -7.55 22.83 7.40
N GLY A 32 -7.00 23.06 6.20
CA GLY A 32 -6.07 24.17 5.93
C GLY A 32 -4.70 24.00 6.59
N ALA A 33 -4.31 22.78 6.96
CA ALA A 33 -2.96 22.48 7.42
C ALA A 33 -1.96 22.58 6.24
N ASP A 34 -0.68 22.84 6.54
CA ASP A 34 0.39 22.95 5.53
C ASP A 34 0.39 21.73 4.59
N PRO A 35 -0.13 21.89 3.36
CA PRO A 35 -0.47 20.77 2.51
C PRO A 35 0.78 20.13 1.88
N GLU A 36 1.89 20.86 1.76
CA GLU A 36 3.12 20.35 1.13
C GLU A 36 3.85 19.34 2.01
N ARG A 37 3.96 19.63 3.32
CA ARG A 37 4.60 18.73 4.27
C ARG A 37 3.78 17.45 4.46
N LEU A 38 2.45 17.58 4.59
CA LEU A 38 1.54 16.45 4.79
C LEU A 38 1.41 15.60 3.52
N LEU A 39 1.43 16.20 2.33
CA LEU A 39 1.51 15.46 1.07
C LEU A 39 2.80 14.65 0.99
N THR A 40 3.93 15.22 1.42
CA THR A 40 5.23 14.54 1.39
C THR A 40 5.24 13.29 2.28
N ASP A 41 4.75 13.40 3.52
CA ASP A 41 4.71 12.27 4.46
C ASP A 41 3.81 11.14 3.95
N GLU A 42 2.62 11.47 3.43
CA GLU A 42 1.69 10.46 2.90
C GLU A 42 2.19 9.84 1.59
N ILE A 43 2.86 10.60 0.72
CA ILE A 43 3.56 10.04 -0.47
C ILE A 43 4.64 9.05 -0.06
N ILE A 44 5.43 9.36 0.99
CA ILE A 44 6.45 8.46 1.50
C ILE A 44 5.81 7.17 2.02
N THR A 45 4.74 7.25 2.81
CA THR A 45 4.01 6.07 3.33
C THR A 45 3.47 5.21 2.19
N MET A 46 2.78 5.80 1.21
CA MET A 46 2.26 5.07 0.06
C MET A 46 3.38 4.39 -0.74
N ARG A 47 4.53 5.06 -0.92
CA ARG A 47 5.68 4.49 -1.64
C ARG A 47 6.25 3.27 -0.92
N PHE A 48 6.37 3.31 0.40
CA PHE A 48 6.85 2.15 1.19
C PHE A 48 5.93 0.95 1.05
N GLU A 49 4.62 1.14 1.15
CA GLU A 49 3.66 0.03 1.03
C GLU A 49 3.63 -0.54 -0.39
N LEU A 50 3.75 0.30 -1.43
CA LEU A 50 3.86 -0.18 -2.82
C LEU A 50 5.13 -1.00 -3.06
N ILE A 51 6.26 -0.60 -2.48
CA ILE A 51 7.51 -1.38 -2.56
C ILE A 51 7.34 -2.73 -1.84
N ARG A 52 6.70 -2.73 -0.67
CA ARG A 52 6.43 -3.95 0.11
C ARG A 52 5.56 -4.94 -0.68
N LEU A 53 4.45 -4.45 -1.23
CA LEU A 53 3.56 -5.21 -2.10
C LEU A 53 4.28 -5.79 -3.32
N TRP A 54 5.07 -4.96 -4.01
CA TRP A 54 5.80 -5.39 -5.20
C TRP A 54 6.84 -6.48 -4.88
N SER A 55 7.54 -6.34 -3.75
CA SER A 55 8.52 -7.33 -3.29
C SER A 55 7.86 -8.67 -2.99
N GLU A 56 6.72 -8.66 -2.31
CA GLU A 56 5.99 -9.86 -1.94
C GLU A 56 5.46 -10.61 -3.17
N ILE A 57 4.79 -9.90 -4.08
CA ILE A 57 4.28 -10.47 -5.34
C ILE A 57 5.43 -11.04 -6.18
N SER A 58 6.56 -10.33 -6.25
CA SER A 58 7.73 -10.77 -7.02
C SER A 58 8.38 -12.03 -6.43
N SER A 59 8.44 -12.13 -5.09
CA SER A 59 8.97 -13.30 -4.38
C SER A 59 8.07 -14.53 -4.58
N GLU A 60 6.76 -14.35 -4.47
CA GLU A 60 5.79 -15.43 -4.64
C GLU A 60 5.75 -15.94 -6.09
N LYS A 61 5.92 -15.03 -7.07
CA LYS A 61 6.08 -15.40 -8.48
C LYS A 61 7.35 -16.20 -8.73
N LYS A 62 8.46 -15.87 -8.07
CA LYS A 62 9.73 -16.60 -8.18
C LYS A 62 9.61 -18.04 -7.66
N LEU A 63 8.98 -18.23 -6.50
CA LEU A 63 8.71 -19.54 -5.90
C LEU A 63 7.83 -20.46 -6.77
N ARG A 64 6.97 -19.89 -7.63
CA ARG A 64 6.14 -20.66 -8.58
C ARG A 64 6.86 -21.04 -9.87
N ILE A 65 7.94 -20.35 -10.24
CA ILE A 65 8.73 -20.64 -11.45
C ILE A 65 9.79 -21.71 -11.18
N ASP A 66 10.32 -21.76 -9.95
CA ASP A 66 11.35 -22.73 -9.53
C ASP A 66 10.77 -24.11 -9.09
N ARG A 67 9.47 -24.35 -9.29
CA ARG A 67 8.76 -25.62 -9.02
C ARG A 67 8.32 -26.28 -10.33
#